data_AF-A0A3P7DMT2-F1
#
_entry.id   AF-A0A3P7DMT2-F1
#
_cell.length_a   1.000
_cell.length_b   1.000
_cell.length_c   1.000
_cell.angle_alpha   90.00
_cell.angle_beta   90.00
_cell.angle_gamma   90.00
#
_symmetry.space_group_name_H-M   'P 1'
#
loop_
_entity.id
_entity.type
_entity.pdbx_description
1 polymer ?
#
loop_
_entity_poly.entity_id
_entity_poly.type
_entity_poly.pdbx_seq_one_letter_code
_entity_poly.pdbx_strand_id
1 'polypeptide(L)' 'MAKKKRYLGVRDVFSRSACSHDVSLCSSCLRNISLRSACLRDASLRSACLRDASLRSACLRDASLRSACLRDAIVSIRE' A
#
# COMPACT_ATOMS: atom_id res chain seq x y z
N MET A 1 -19.01 5.60 -7.48
CA MET A 1 -18.01 6.46 -8.14
C MET A 1 -16.68 6.38 -7.37
N ALA A 2 -15.97 5.25 -7.40
CA ALA A 2 -14.65 5.15 -6.75
C ALA A 2 -13.65 5.94 -7.61
N LYS A 3 -13.19 7.11 -7.12
CA LYS A 3 -12.14 7.88 -7.79
C LYS A 3 -10.86 7.05 -7.73
N LYS A 4 -10.50 6.36 -8.82
CA LYS A 4 -9.25 5.61 -8.95
C LYS A 4 -8.06 6.55 -8.79
N LYS A 5 -7.57 6.71 -7.56
CA LYS A 5 -6.44 7.59 -7.26
C LYS A 5 -5.15 6.88 -7.66
N ARG A 6 -4.53 7.34 -8.74
CA ARG A 6 -3.16 6.97 -9.11
C ARG A 6 -2.20 7.84 -8.31
N TYR A 7 -1.49 7.23 -7.37
CA TYR A 7 -0.49 7.93 -6.57
C TYR A 7 0.90 7.58 -7.10
N LEU A 8 1.50 8.51 -7.84
CA LEU A 8 2.87 8.45 -8.33
C LEU A 8 3.80 8.92 -7.20
N GLY A 9 4.37 7.98 -6.45
CA GLY A 9 5.35 8.26 -5.39
C GLY A 9 4.79 9.01 -4.20
N VAL A 10 4.02 8.33 -3.34
CA VAL A 10 3.68 8.91 -2.05
C VAL A 10 4.83 8.70 -1.06
N ARG A 11 5.38 9.81 -0.59
CA ARG A 11 6.34 9.85 0.52
C ARG A 11 5.57 10.23 1.77
N ASP A 12 5.83 9.52 2.87
CA ASP A 12 5.31 9.86 4.21
C ASP A 12 3.77 9.83 4.32
N VAL A 13 3.15 8.71 3.93
CA VAL A 13 1.72 8.48 4.21
C VAL A 13 1.57 7.80 5.55
N PHE A 14 1.19 8.56 6.56
CA PHE A 14 0.67 8.04 7.83
C PHE A 14 -0.85 7.94 7.72
N SER A 15 -1.36 6.80 7.28
CA SER A 15 -2.81 6.58 7.20
C SER A 15 -3.19 5.47 8.17
N ARG A 16 -3.65 5.87 9.37
CA ARG A 16 -4.11 4.95 10.42
C ARG A 16 -5.47 4.29 10.12
N SER A 17 -6.18 4.78 9.11
CA SER A 17 -7.56 4.36 8.82
C SER A 17 -7.99 4.73 7.39
N ALA A 18 -7.06 4.79 6.42
CA ALA A 18 -7.45 5.00 5.04
C ALA A 18 -8.07 3.71 4.48
N CYS A 19 -9.39 3.73 4.27
CA CYS A 19 -10.08 2.75 3.44
C CYS A 19 -9.96 3.21 1.99
N SER A 20 -8.97 2.68 1.27
CA SER A 20 -8.80 3.01 -0.13
C SER A 20 -9.12 1.77 -0.96
N HIS A 21 -10.29 1.79 -1.58
CA HIS A 21 -10.77 0.77 -2.49
C HIS A 21 -10.30 1.11 -3.91
N ASP A 22 -9.78 0.15 -4.66
CA ASP A 22 -9.28 0.32 -6.04
C ASP A 22 -8.13 1.36 -6.17
N VAL A 23 -7.10 1.24 -5.32
CA VAL A 23 -5.88 2.06 -5.46
C VAL A 23 -4.91 1.40 -6.41
N SER A 24 -4.37 2.15 -7.36
CA SER A 24 -3.26 1.71 -8.19
C SER A 24 -1.99 2.46 -7.81
N LEU A 25 -1.07 1.77 -7.12
CA LEU A 25 0.29 2.23 -6.83
C LEU A 25 1.30 1.49 -7.72
N CYS A 26 0.90 1.14 -8.95
CA CYS A 26 1.78 0.43 -9.88
C CYS A 26 3.05 1.24 -10.14
N SER A 27 4.21 0.62 -10.01
CA SER A 27 5.52 1.26 -10.16
C SER A 27 5.75 2.47 -9.25
N SER A 28 5.02 2.56 -8.14
CA SER A 28 5.17 3.66 -7.18
C SER A 28 6.30 3.37 -6.19
N CYS A 29 7.14 4.37 -5.94
CA CYS A 29 8.15 4.31 -4.89
C CYS A 29 7.56 4.85 -3.58
N LEU A 30 7.21 3.93 -2.71
CA LEU A 30 6.59 4.12 -1.41
C LEU A 30 7.70 4.03 -0.35
N ARG A 31 8.24 5.18 0.05
CA ARG A 31 9.30 5.25 1.07
C ARG A 31 8.76 5.80 2.37
N ASN A 32 9.13 5.18 3.50
CA ASN A 32 8.75 5.61 4.84
C ASN A 32 7.23 5.70 5.04
N ILE A 33 6.51 4.66 4.59
CA ILE A 33 5.06 4.63 4.67
C ILE A 33 4.62 3.91 5.94
N SER A 34 3.67 4.47 6.68
CA SER A 34 3.05 3.81 7.82
C SER A 34 1.55 3.66 7.60
N LEU A 35 1.15 2.48 7.15
CA LEU A 35 -0.25 2.08 6.99
C LEU A 35 -0.65 1.16 8.13
N ARG A 36 -0.87 1.75 9.30
CA ARG A 36 -1.44 1.01 10.43
C ARG A 36 -2.94 0.85 10.21
N SER A 37 -3.48 -0.37 10.20
CA SER A 37 -4.92 -0.62 10.01
C SER A 37 -5.51 -0.05 8.70
N ALA A 38 -4.71 0.14 7.66
CA ALA A 38 -5.23 0.58 6.37
C ALA A 38 -5.99 -0.56 5.68
N CYS A 39 -7.09 -0.22 5.01
CA CYS A 39 -7.83 -1.17 4.18
C CYS A 39 -7.52 -0.87 2.71
N LEU A 40 -6.70 -1.72 2.11
CA LEU A 40 -6.28 -1.66 0.71
C LEU A 40 -6.95 -2.80 -0.06
N ARG A 41 -8.29 -2.80 -0.06
CA ARG A 41 -9.07 -3.80 -0.78
C ARG A 41 -8.97 -3.54 -2.28
N ASP A 42 -8.63 -4.58 -3.04
CA ASP A 42 -8.42 -4.51 -4.50
C ASP A 42 -7.34 -3.48 -4.90
N ALA A 43 -6.29 -3.35 -4.07
CA ALA A 43 -5.18 -2.46 -4.38
C ALA A 43 -4.17 -3.13 -5.31
N SER A 44 -3.79 -2.45 -6.38
CA SER A 44 -2.75 -2.89 -7.31
C SER A 44 -1.42 -2.23 -6.98
N LEU A 45 -0.52 -2.98 -6.35
CA LEU A 45 0.84 -2.59 -5.95
C LEU A 45 1.90 -3.20 -6.88
N ARG A 46 1.53 -3.47 -8.13
CA ARG A 46 2.42 -4.16 -9.09
C ARG A 46 3.70 -3.36 -9.34
N SER A 47 4.85 -4.00 -9.16
CA SER A 47 6.16 -3.34 -9.26
C SER A 47 6.36 -2.15 -8.32
N ALA A 48 5.56 -2.02 -7.25
CA ALA A 48 5.75 -0.96 -6.27
C ALA A 48 7.02 -1.21 -5.46
N CYS A 49 7.78 -0.16 -5.17
CA CYS A 49 8.97 -0.23 -4.31
C CYS A 49 8.58 0.29 -2.93
N LEU A 50 8.35 -0.61 -1.98
CA LEU A 50 8.06 -0.33 -0.59
C LEU A 50 9.38 -0.39 0.19
N ARG A 51 9.99 0.78 0.42
CA ARG A 51 11.22 0.90 1.19
C ARG A 51 10.94 1.48 2.57
N ASP A 52 11.30 0.77 3.63
CA ASP A 52 11.04 1.21 5.01
C ASP A 52 9.53 1.46 5.24
N ALA A 53 8.69 0.53 4.76
CA ALA A 53 7.24 0.62 4.84
C ALA A 53 6.71 -0.27 5.97
N SER A 54 5.88 0.28 6.85
CA SER A 54 5.23 -0.40 7.97
C SER A 54 3.74 -0.59 7.67
N LEU A 55 3.34 -1.79 7.29
CA LEU A 55 1.95 -2.19 7.00
C LEU A 55 1.41 -3.02 8.18
N ARG A 56 1.23 -2.41 9.35
CA ARG A 56 0.77 -3.13 10.57
C ARG A 56 -0.74 -3.21 10.66
N SER A 57 -1.30 -4.41 10.75
CA SER A 57 -2.75 -4.68 10.72
C SER A 57 -3.43 -4.20 9.43
N ALA A 58 -2.68 -4.04 8.34
CA ALA A 58 -3.26 -3.64 7.06
C ALA A 58 -4.09 -4.80 6.48
N CYS A 59 -5.30 -4.51 6.01
CA CYS A 59 -6.13 -5.46 5.29
C CYS A 59 -5.81 -5.33 3.80
N LEU A 60 -5.15 -6.34 3.24
CA LEU A 60 -4.75 -6.42 1.83
C LEU A 60 -5.65 -7.39 1.05
N ARG A 61 -6.95 -7.42 1.37
CA ARG A 61 -7.89 -8.36 0.75
C ARG A 61 -7.98 -8.08 -0.75
N ASP A 62 -7.60 -9.07 -1.55
CA ASP A 62 -7.54 -8.97 -3.02
C ASP A 62 -6.48 -7.97 -3.55
N ALA A 63 -5.49 -7.60 -2.74
CA ALA A 63 -4.42 -6.72 -3.19
C ALA A 63 -3.36 -7.49 -4.01
N SER A 64 -3.00 -6.96 -5.17
CA SER A 64 -1.96 -7.53 -6.04
C SER A 64 -0.60 -6.91 -5.75
N LEU A 65 0.27 -7.65 -5.06
CA LEU A 65 1.67 -7.30 -4.77
C LEU A 65 2.66 -7.85 -5.82
N ARG A 66 2.21 -8.17 -7.04
CA ARG A 66 3.04 -8.84 -8.04
C ARG A 66 4.28 -8.00 -8.39
N SER A 67 5.47 -8.56 -8.21
CA SER A 67 6.76 -7.88 -8.42
C SER A 67 7.02 -6.68 -7.50
N ALA A 68 6.27 -6.53 -6.40
CA ALA A 68 6.56 -5.48 -5.43
C ALA A 68 7.90 -5.75 -4.73
N CYS A 69 8.74 -4.72 -4.66
CA CYS A 69 10.02 -4.77 -3.94
C CYS A 69 9.79 -4.32 -2.50
N LEU A 70 9.84 -5.26 -1.56
CA LEU A 70 9.71 -5.01 -0.12
C LEU A 70 11.11 -4.94 0.48
N ARG A 71 11.74 -3.77 0.46
CA ARG A 71 13.08 -3.60 1.04
C ARG A 71 12.96 -2.93 2.40
N ASP A 72 13.29 -3.66 3.46
CA ASP A 72 13.16 -3.17 4.84
C ASP A 72 11.70 -2.83 5.21
N ALA A 73 10.73 -3.50 4.58
CA ALA A 73 9.32 -3.28 4.86
C ALA A 73 8.82 -4.28 5.92
N ILE A 74 8.19 -3.76 6.97
CA ILE A 74 7.51 -4.55 8.00
C ILE A 74 6.06 -4.74 7.56
N VAL A 75 5.76 -5.92 7.04
CA VAL A 75 4.42 -6.27 6.60
C VAL A 75 3.77 -7.17 7.65
N SER A 76 2.77 -6.65 8.35
CA SER A 76 1.94 -7.42 9.28
C SER A 76 0.50 -7.31 8.83
N ILE A 77 0.12 -8.15 7.86
CA ILE A 77 -1.23 -8.16 7.32
C ILE A 77 -2.20 -8.85 8.29
N ARG A 78 -3.44 -8.39 8.27
CA ARG A 78 -4.58 -9.11 8.86
C ARG A 78 -5.45 -9.57 7.71
N GLU A 79 -5.58 -10.89 7.58
CA GLU A 79 -6.46 -11.56 6.60
C GLU A 79 -7.92 -11.09 6.75
#